data_AF-A0AAW0NDQ9-F1
#
_entry.id   AF-A0AAW0NDQ9-F1
#
_cell.length_a   1.000
_cell.length_b   1.000
_cell.length_c   1.000
_cell.angle_alpha   90.00
_cell.angle_beta   90.00
_cell.angle_gamma   90.00
#
_symmetry.space_group_name_H-M   'P 1'
#
loop_
_entity.id
_entity.type
_entity.pdbx_description
1 polymer ?
#
loop_
_entity_poly.entity_id
_entity_poly.type
_entity_poly.pdbx_seq_one_letter_code
_entity_poly.pdbx_strand_id
1 'polypeptide(L)'
;MRSQQLRSLHSAHQRIQKFQVSSQFRLPRQHCRLVGAPPAGSAHVHRPGQVQGSGQESLRRQIKAINSLSDAGMFFWDYGNAFLLEAQRAGANVEKQGGGATEFRYPSYVQHIMGKAPGLAVTDNIAASVLEEIGANVSDRIRQQYNDNIRWIREAGKHKMVVGSQARILYSDQKGRIQIALAINKAIADGRVTAPVVLSRDHHDVSGTDSPFRETSNVYDGSAFCADMAVQNFVGDAFRGATWVALHNGGGVGWGEVINGGFGLLLDGSEEAAQRARMMLGWDVSNGVARRCWSRKLQRLRDH
;
A
#
# COMPACT_ATOMS: atom_id res chain seq x y z
N MET A 1 9.79 -26.52 -8.32
CA MET A 1 9.44 -25.44 -7.37
C MET A 1 9.69 -25.83 -5.90
N ARG A 2 10.91 -26.29 -5.54
CA ARG A 2 11.30 -26.59 -4.15
C ARG A 2 12.82 -26.43 -3.87
N SER A 3 13.54 -25.62 -4.66
CA SER A 3 15.02 -25.56 -4.59
C SER A 3 15.63 -24.16 -4.47
N GLN A 4 14.84 -23.10 -4.25
CA GLN A 4 15.38 -21.74 -4.05
C GLN A 4 15.44 -21.28 -2.58
N GLN A 5 15.01 -22.10 -1.61
CA GLN A 5 14.91 -21.70 -0.21
C GLN A 5 16.17 -21.94 0.66
N LEU A 6 17.28 -22.47 0.12
CA LEU A 6 18.43 -22.91 0.94
C LEU A 6 19.81 -22.30 0.59
N ARG A 7 19.90 -21.23 -0.20
CA ARG A 7 21.20 -20.58 -0.50
C ARG A 7 21.18 -19.05 -0.42
N SER A 8 20.80 -18.48 0.73
CA SER A 8 20.95 -17.02 0.95
C SER A 8 21.69 -16.66 2.25
N LEU A 9 22.70 -17.46 2.63
CA LEU A 9 23.45 -17.28 3.87
C LEU A 9 24.49 -16.15 3.87
N HIS A 10 24.64 -15.32 2.82
CA HIS A 10 25.68 -14.27 2.80
C HIS A 10 25.21 -12.90 2.25
N SER A 11 25.51 -11.85 3.04
CA SER A 11 25.39 -10.40 2.81
C SER A 11 24.09 -9.69 3.25
N ALA A 12 24.26 -8.68 4.10
CA ALA A 12 23.28 -7.69 4.53
C ALA A 12 23.53 -6.41 3.76
N HIS A 13 23.33 -6.44 2.45
CA HIS A 13 23.41 -5.26 1.61
C HIS A 13 22.03 -5.00 1.03
N GLN A 14 21.55 -3.76 1.22
CA GLN A 14 20.57 -3.05 0.41
C GLN A 14 19.65 -3.98 -0.39
N ARG A 15 18.69 -4.62 0.29
CA ARG A 15 17.61 -5.31 -0.42
C ARG A 15 16.65 -4.23 -0.89
N ILE A 16 16.36 -4.26 -2.18
CA ILE A 16 15.35 -3.44 -2.82
C ILE A 16 13.98 -3.82 -2.24
N GLN A 17 13.20 -2.86 -1.71
CA GLN A 17 11.96 -3.10 -0.95
C GLN A 17 10.78 -2.22 -1.41
N LYS A 18 9.55 -2.69 -1.16
CA LYS A 18 8.27 -2.17 -1.69
C LYS A 18 8.11 -0.66 -1.46
N PHE A 19 7.86 0.08 -2.53
CA PHE A 19 7.74 1.53 -2.63
C PHE A 19 6.52 1.83 -3.49
N GLN A 20 5.54 2.55 -2.93
CA GLN A 20 4.29 2.86 -3.60
C GLN A 20 4.22 4.34 -3.92
N VAL A 21 3.96 4.63 -5.19
CA VAL A 21 3.64 5.95 -5.71
C VAL A 21 2.14 5.98 -5.95
N SER A 22 1.43 6.96 -5.38
CA SER A 22 -0.02 7.08 -5.55
C SER A 22 -0.43 8.52 -5.72
N SER A 23 -1.42 8.79 -6.56
CA SER A 23 -2.17 10.05 -6.47
C SER A 23 -3.38 9.85 -5.55
N GLN A 24 -3.32 10.53 -4.40
CA GLN A 24 -4.39 10.68 -3.39
C GLN A 24 -4.65 9.53 -2.40
N PHE A 25 -5.09 9.97 -1.21
CA PHE A 25 -5.06 9.32 0.09
C PHE A 25 -6.28 8.45 0.39
N ARG A 26 -6.09 7.42 1.24
CA ARG A 26 -7.12 6.54 1.81
C ARG A 26 -7.02 6.54 3.34
N LEU A 27 -8.15 6.74 4.03
CA LEU A 27 -8.31 6.40 5.45
C LEU A 27 -8.60 4.90 5.61
N PRO A 28 -8.09 4.23 6.66
CA PRO A 28 -8.19 2.77 6.81
C PRO A 28 -9.62 2.30 7.10
N ARG A 29 -10.01 1.17 6.49
CA ARG A 29 -11.18 0.38 6.93
C ARG A 29 -10.78 -0.53 8.08
N GLN A 30 -11.68 -0.65 9.05
CA GLN A 30 -11.62 -1.58 10.18
C GLN A 30 -11.81 -3.02 9.69
N HIS A 31 -10.85 -3.90 9.98
CA HIS A 31 -11.08 -5.34 9.98
C HIS A 31 -10.56 -5.94 11.29
N CYS A 32 -11.51 -6.30 12.16
CA CYS A 32 -11.31 -7.12 13.35
C CYS A 32 -11.69 -8.57 13.02
N ARG A 33 -10.95 -9.54 13.56
CA ARG A 33 -11.20 -10.99 13.39
C ARG A 33 -12.52 -11.40 14.07
N LEU A 34 -13.61 -11.37 13.30
CA LEU A 34 -14.81 -12.20 13.51
C LEU A 34 -15.32 -12.85 12.20
N VAL A 35 -14.62 -12.67 11.08
CA VAL A 35 -15.03 -13.20 9.77
C VAL A 35 -13.90 -13.99 9.12
N GLY A 36 -13.51 -15.09 9.76
CA GLY A 36 -12.60 -16.08 9.20
C GLY A 36 -13.03 -17.45 9.66
N ALA A 37 -13.93 -18.07 8.90
CA ALA A 37 -14.56 -19.39 9.08
C ALA A 37 -15.24 -19.63 10.46
N PRO A 38 -16.53 -20.00 10.52
CA PRO A 38 -17.18 -20.28 11.81
C PRO A 38 -16.56 -21.53 12.45
N PRO A 39 -16.14 -21.48 13.73
CA PRO A 39 -16.04 -22.68 14.54
C PRO A 39 -17.45 -23.20 14.81
N ALA A 40 -17.61 -24.52 14.79
CA ALA A 40 -18.85 -25.17 15.17
C ALA A 40 -19.22 -24.83 16.61
N GLY A 41 -20.40 -24.23 16.79
CA GLY A 41 -21.07 -24.06 18.08
C GLY A 41 -20.68 -22.81 18.87
N SER A 42 -21.49 -21.75 18.77
CA SER A 42 -22.49 -21.40 19.80
C SER A 42 -22.90 -19.91 19.70
N ALA A 43 -24.20 -19.70 19.47
CA ALA A 43 -25.01 -18.54 19.86
C ALA A 43 -24.73 -17.14 19.25
N HIS A 44 -25.13 -16.96 17.98
CA HIS A 44 -25.89 -15.76 17.58
C HIS A 44 -27.31 -16.18 17.20
N VAL A 45 -28.16 -16.36 18.20
CA VAL A 45 -29.57 -16.75 18.00
C VAL A 45 -30.41 -15.50 17.76
N HIS A 46 -30.44 -15.04 16.52
CA HIS A 46 -31.65 -14.44 15.94
C HIS A 46 -31.78 -14.96 14.50
N ARG A 47 -32.97 -15.47 14.17
CA ARG A 47 -33.29 -16.22 12.94
C ARG A 47 -32.66 -15.58 11.68
N PRO A 48 -31.69 -16.24 11.01
CA PRO A 48 -31.00 -15.68 9.84
C PRO A 48 -31.94 -15.25 8.71
N GLY A 49 -33.00 -16.02 8.47
CA GLY A 49 -33.96 -15.73 7.41
C GLY A 49 -34.81 -14.47 7.63
N GLN A 50 -35.08 -14.07 8.88
CA GLN A 50 -35.87 -12.87 9.17
C GLN A 50 -35.01 -11.58 9.08
N VAL A 51 -33.74 -11.65 9.48
CA VAL A 51 -32.79 -10.53 9.36
C VAL A 51 -32.43 -10.26 7.90
N GLN A 52 -32.34 -11.32 7.08
CA GLN A 52 -32.01 -11.20 5.67
C GLN A 52 -33.16 -10.58 4.85
N GLY A 53 -34.41 -10.92 5.15
CA GLY A 53 -35.59 -10.34 4.50
C GLY A 53 -35.79 -8.84 4.80
N SER A 54 -35.63 -8.43 6.06
CA SER A 54 -35.76 -7.02 6.46
C SER A 54 -34.60 -6.15 5.93
N GLY A 55 -33.39 -6.70 5.85
CA GLY A 55 -32.24 -6.02 5.23
C GLY A 55 -32.45 -5.73 3.74
N GLN A 56 -32.98 -6.70 2.98
CA GLN A 56 -33.28 -6.51 1.55
C GLN A 56 -34.39 -5.48 1.31
N GLU A 57 -35.43 -5.46 2.14
CA GLU A 57 -36.49 -4.45 2.03
C GLU A 57 -35.96 -3.04 2.33
N SER A 58 -35.08 -2.90 3.33
CA SER A 58 -34.41 -1.64 3.64
C SER A 58 -33.57 -1.12 2.46
N LEU A 59 -32.82 -2.01 1.79
CA LEU A 59 -32.03 -1.65 0.60
C LEU A 59 -32.92 -1.16 -0.55
N ARG A 60 -34.05 -1.83 -0.81
CA ARG A 60 -35.02 -1.39 -1.83
C ARG A 60 -35.60 -0.01 -1.51
N ARG A 61 -35.98 0.23 -0.25
CA ARG A 61 -36.49 1.54 0.20
C ARG A 61 -35.45 2.64 0.06
N GLN A 62 -34.20 2.35 0.43
CA GLN A 62 -33.09 3.29 0.34
C GLN A 62 -32.79 3.67 -1.12
N ILE A 63 -32.73 2.70 -2.03
CA ILE A 63 -32.56 2.97 -3.47
C ILE A 63 -33.76 3.73 -4.05
N LYS A 64 -34.99 3.40 -3.64
CA LYS A 64 -36.17 4.16 -4.10
C LYS A 64 -36.03 5.65 -3.76
N ALA A 65 -35.60 5.98 -2.54
CA ALA A 65 -35.36 7.36 -2.12
C ALA A 65 -34.21 8.01 -2.90
N ILE A 66 -33.09 7.31 -3.08
CA ILE A 66 -31.94 7.79 -3.87
C ILE A 66 -32.36 8.08 -5.32
N ASN A 67 -33.13 7.19 -5.94
CA ASN A 67 -33.66 7.36 -7.29
C ASN A 67 -34.54 8.62 -7.38
N SER A 68 -35.52 8.78 -6.49
CA SER A 68 -36.39 9.95 -6.49
C SER A 68 -35.64 11.26 -6.28
N LEU A 69 -34.65 11.28 -5.38
CA LEU A 69 -33.82 12.46 -5.16
C LEU A 69 -32.91 12.74 -6.35
N SER A 70 -32.38 11.71 -6.99
CA SER A 70 -31.52 11.85 -8.17
C SER A 70 -32.29 12.33 -9.39
N ASP A 71 -33.53 11.86 -9.58
CA ASP A 71 -34.46 12.38 -10.59
C ASP A 71 -34.80 13.86 -10.34
N ALA A 72 -34.72 14.33 -9.09
CA ALA A 72 -34.86 15.74 -8.70
C ALA A 72 -33.55 16.54 -8.73
N GLY A 73 -32.45 15.98 -9.26
CA GLY A 73 -31.17 16.66 -9.45
C GLY A 73 -30.10 16.38 -8.39
N MET A 74 -30.36 15.51 -7.41
CA MET A 74 -29.31 15.06 -6.48
C MET A 74 -28.26 14.20 -7.21
N PHE A 75 -26.99 14.57 -7.05
CA PHE A 75 -25.89 13.74 -7.53
C PHE A 75 -25.54 12.67 -6.51
N PHE A 76 -25.63 11.38 -6.89
CA PHE A 76 -25.32 10.23 -6.04
C PHE A 76 -24.18 9.39 -6.63
N TRP A 77 -23.32 8.83 -5.77
CA TRP A 77 -22.25 7.90 -6.13
C TRP A 77 -22.08 6.79 -5.07
N ASP A 78 -21.64 5.61 -5.49
CA ASP A 78 -21.37 4.48 -4.58
C ASP A 78 -19.96 4.57 -3.98
N TYR A 79 -19.81 4.36 -2.68
CA TYR A 79 -18.53 4.55 -1.97
C TYR A 79 -17.63 3.31 -1.96
N GLY A 80 -17.86 2.34 -2.86
CA GLY A 80 -17.07 1.11 -2.95
C GLY A 80 -17.26 0.18 -1.75
N ASN A 81 -18.44 0.20 -1.14
CA ASN A 81 -18.85 -0.70 -0.05
C ASN A 81 -19.79 -1.83 -0.54
N ALA A 82 -19.85 -2.04 -1.86
CA ALA A 82 -20.76 -2.99 -2.52
C ALA A 82 -22.26 -2.69 -2.31
N PHE A 83 -22.62 -1.46 -1.94
CA PHE A 83 -24.00 -1.08 -1.68
C PHE A 83 -24.89 -1.28 -2.91
N LEU A 84 -24.50 -0.81 -4.09
CA LEU A 84 -25.28 -1.02 -5.31
C LEU A 84 -25.38 -2.50 -5.71
N LEU A 85 -24.34 -3.30 -5.46
CA LEU A 85 -24.34 -4.74 -5.75
C LEU A 85 -25.33 -5.49 -4.85
N GLU A 86 -25.30 -5.22 -3.53
CA GLU A 86 -26.24 -5.85 -2.59
C GLU A 86 -27.68 -5.35 -2.82
N ALA A 87 -27.85 -4.09 -3.23
CA ALA A 87 -29.15 -3.57 -3.60
C ALA A 87 -29.71 -4.23 -4.87
N GLN A 88 -28.86 -4.48 -5.89
CA GLN A 88 -29.23 -5.24 -7.09
C GLN A 88 -29.68 -6.66 -6.71
N ARG A 89 -28.90 -7.36 -5.87
CA ARG A 89 -29.25 -8.70 -5.34
C ARG A 89 -30.55 -8.72 -4.56
N ALA A 90 -30.88 -7.61 -3.90
CA ALA A 90 -32.16 -7.41 -3.22
C ALA A 90 -33.33 -7.08 -4.17
N GLY A 91 -33.09 -6.91 -5.47
CA GLY A 91 -34.10 -6.55 -6.48
C GLY A 91 -34.41 -5.05 -6.54
N ALA A 92 -33.49 -4.19 -6.07
CA ALA A 92 -33.64 -2.74 -6.19
C ALA A 92 -33.29 -2.25 -7.61
N ASN A 93 -33.95 -1.18 -8.06
CA ASN A 93 -33.71 -0.59 -9.38
C ASN A 93 -32.44 0.26 -9.37
N VAL A 94 -31.28 -0.38 -9.59
CA VAL A 94 -29.94 0.24 -9.61
C VAL A 94 -29.23 0.06 -10.95
N GLU A 95 -29.87 -0.59 -11.92
CA GLU A 95 -29.25 -0.97 -13.20
C GLU A 95 -29.16 0.23 -14.16
N LYS A 96 -28.08 0.27 -14.92
CA LYS A 96 -27.91 1.26 -15.99
C LYS A 96 -28.65 0.78 -17.25
N GLN A 97 -29.46 1.66 -17.85
CA GLN A 97 -30.09 1.33 -19.14
C GLN A 97 -29.03 1.06 -20.20
N GLY A 98 -29.11 -0.12 -20.84
CA GLY A 98 -28.13 -0.58 -21.82
C GLY A 98 -26.77 -1.01 -21.25
N GLY A 99 -26.62 -1.07 -19.91
CA GLY A 99 -25.40 -1.55 -19.25
C GLY A 99 -25.39 -3.06 -19.06
N GLY A 100 -24.19 -3.63 -18.87
CA GLY A 100 -24.03 -5.04 -18.49
C GLY A 100 -24.43 -5.33 -17.04
N ALA A 101 -24.43 -6.61 -16.64
CA ALA A 101 -24.85 -7.08 -15.31
C ALA A 101 -24.12 -6.42 -14.11
N THR A 102 -22.98 -5.80 -14.34
CA THR A 102 -22.15 -5.11 -13.33
C THR A 102 -22.08 -3.59 -13.52
N GLU A 103 -22.91 -3.03 -14.41
CA GLU A 103 -23.00 -1.59 -14.65
C GLU A 103 -24.24 -1.00 -13.98
N PHE A 104 -24.01 -0.11 -13.04
CA PHE A 104 -25.07 0.53 -12.26
C PHE A 104 -25.40 1.93 -12.79
N ARG A 105 -26.63 2.37 -12.53
CA ARG A 105 -27.15 3.72 -12.83
C ARG A 105 -26.28 4.82 -12.23
N TYR A 106 -25.68 4.53 -11.08
CA TYR A 106 -24.82 5.45 -10.35
C TYR A 106 -23.37 5.02 -10.46
N PRO A 107 -22.45 5.95 -10.73
CA PRO A 107 -21.05 5.60 -10.83
C PRO A 107 -20.50 5.32 -9.42
N SER A 108 -19.55 4.40 -9.31
CA SER A 108 -18.77 4.30 -8.08
C SER A 108 -17.83 5.50 -7.96
N TYR A 109 -17.52 5.90 -6.73
CA TYR A 109 -16.50 6.89 -6.38
C TYR A 109 -15.18 6.62 -7.12
N VAL A 110 -14.81 5.35 -7.26
CA VAL A 110 -13.64 4.89 -8.01
C VAL A 110 -13.74 5.17 -9.51
N GLN A 111 -14.90 4.93 -10.12
CA GLN A 111 -15.10 5.17 -11.56
C GLN A 111 -15.29 6.65 -11.88
N HIS A 112 -15.94 7.42 -11.01
CA HIS A 112 -16.32 8.82 -11.27
C HIS A 112 -15.26 9.83 -10.90
N ILE A 113 -14.58 9.64 -9.75
CA ILE A 113 -13.64 10.63 -9.19
C ILE A 113 -12.19 10.20 -9.41
N MET A 114 -11.91 8.90 -9.48
CA MET A 114 -10.54 8.36 -9.60
C MET A 114 -10.16 7.88 -11.02
N GLY A 115 -11.02 8.11 -12.02
CA GLY A 115 -10.86 7.62 -13.38
C GLY A 115 -9.90 8.45 -14.25
N LYS A 116 -8.80 7.81 -14.69
CA LYS A 116 -7.79 8.28 -15.67
C LYS A 116 -7.13 9.63 -15.37
N ALA A 117 -6.20 9.66 -14.43
CA ALA A 117 -5.19 10.72 -14.37
C ALA A 117 -3.99 10.36 -15.27
N PRO A 118 -3.60 11.19 -16.25
CA PRO A 118 -2.43 10.95 -17.12
C PRO A 118 -1.08 10.87 -16.38
N GLY A 119 -1.04 11.23 -15.09
CA GLY A 119 0.19 11.25 -14.29
C GLY A 119 0.83 9.89 -14.01
N LEU A 120 0.07 8.78 -13.96
CA LEU A 120 0.63 7.49 -13.54
C LEU A 120 1.70 6.96 -14.51
N ALA A 121 1.44 7.07 -15.83
CA ALA A 121 2.41 6.67 -16.84
C ALA A 121 3.68 7.55 -16.81
N VAL A 122 3.52 8.84 -16.49
CA VAL A 122 4.66 9.76 -16.35
C VAL A 122 5.50 9.36 -15.13
N THR A 123 4.88 9.07 -13.98
CA THR A 123 5.60 8.61 -12.80
C THR A 123 6.26 7.24 -12.99
N ASP A 124 5.62 6.33 -13.75
CA ASP A 124 6.18 5.02 -14.10
C ASP A 124 7.46 5.20 -14.95
N ASN A 125 7.41 6.08 -15.96
CA ASN A 125 8.56 6.39 -16.81
C ASN A 125 9.70 7.05 -16.03
N ILE A 126 9.39 8.02 -15.16
CA ILE A 126 10.39 8.65 -14.28
C ILE A 126 11.08 7.61 -13.41
N ALA A 127 10.31 6.71 -12.78
CA ALA A 127 10.88 5.66 -11.96
C ALA A 127 11.79 4.72 -12.77
N ALA A 128 11.35 4.29 -13.96
CA ALA A 128 12.17 3.45 -14.84
C ALA A 128 13.51 4.11 -15.20
N SER A 129 13.48 5.37 -15.65
CA SER A 129 14.69 6.11 -16.02
C SER A 129 15.66 6.29 -14.85
N VAL A 130 15.16 6.61 -13.65
CA VAL A 130 16.00 6.74 -12.45
C VAL A 130 16.65 5.39 -12.10
N LEU A 131 15.90 4.29 -12.17
CA LEU A 131 16.45 2.96 -11.87
C LEU A 131 17.49 2.52 -12.91
N GLU A 132 17.30 2.86 -14.18
CA GLU A 132 18.25 2.58 -15.27
C GLU A 132 19.57 3.33 -15.06
N GLU A 133 19.49 4.62 -14.71
CA GLU A 133 20.66 5.46 -14.44
C GLU A 133 21.46 4.95 -13.22
N ILE A 134 20.77 4.67 -12.11
CA ILE A 134 21.43 4.15 -10.91
C ILE A 134 21.98 2.74 -11.15
N GLY A 135 21.23 1.91 -11.88
CA GLY A 135 21.58 0.52 -12.19
C GLY A 135 22.87 0.35 -13.00
N ALA A 136 23.25 1.35 -13.79
CA ALA A 136 24.47 1.31 -14.60
C ALA A 136 25.76 1.20 -13.75
N ASN A 137 25.75 1.78 -12.55
CA ASN A 137 26.95 1.98 -11.72
C ASN A 137 26.93 1.17 -10.41
N VAL A 138 26.23 0.04 -10.39
CA VAL A 138 26.18 -0.86 -9.22
C VAL A 138 26.65 -2.27 -9.56
N SER A 139 26.94 -3.05 -8.52
CA SER A 139 27.31 -4.47 -8.66
C SER A 139 26.20 -5.28 -9.31
N ASP A 140 26.55 -6.39 -9.97
CA ASP A 140 25.61 -7.24 -10.72
C ASP A 140 24.42 -7.71 -9.87
N ARG A 141 24.66 -8.01 -8.59
CA ARG A 141 23.61 -8.44 -7.66
C ARG A 141 22.58 -7.33 -7.38
N ILE A 142 23.01 -6.07 -7.32
CA ILE A 142 22.10 -4.93 -7.12
C ILE A 142 21.43 -4.58 -8.47
N ARG A 143 22.21 -4.60 -9.55
CA ARG A 143 21.74 -4.37 -10.92
C ARG A 143 20.59 -5.30 -11.29
N GLN A 144 20.68 -6.60 -10.96
CA GLN A 144 19.60 -7.55 -11.21
C GLN A 144 18.30 -7.14 -10.51
N GLN A 145 18.36 -6.71 -9.25
CA GLN A 145 17.17 -6.27 -8.53
C GLN A 145 16.56 -5.01 -9.19
N TYR A 146 17.38 -4.08 -9.70
CA TYR A 146 16.87 -2.95 -10.47
C TYR A 146 16.25 -3.39 -11.79
N ASN A 147 16.88 -4.29 -12.54
CA ASN A 147 16.36 -4.82 -13.79
C ASN A 147 14.99 -5.49 -13.63
N ASP A 148 14.78 -6.24 -12.55
CA ASP A 148 13.49 -6.85 -12.23
C ASP A 148 12.39 -5.78 -12.05
N ASN A 149 12.72 -4.69 -11.36
CA ASN A 149 11.80 -3.58 -11.12
C ASN A 149 11.57 -2.71 -12.35
N ILE A 150 12.59 -2.50 -13.19
CA ILE A 150 12.49 -1.82 -14.49
C ILE A 150 11.58 -2.61 -15.44
N ARG A 151 11.75 -3.94 -15.50
CA ARG A 151 10.88 -4.79 -16.30
C ARG A 151 9.45 -4.74 -15.80
N TRP A 152 9.26 -4.84 -14.49
CA TRP A 152 7.94 -4.74 -13.87
C TRP A 152 7.26 -3.41 -14.20
N ILE A 153 7.90 -2.27 -13.95
CA ILE A 153 7.28 -0.94 -14.10
C ILE A 153 6.86 -0.66 -15.56
N ARG A 154 7.67 -1.11 -16.53
CA ARG A 154 7.39 -0.96 -17.97
C ARG A 154 6.20 -1.82 -18.44
N GLU A 155 5.96 -2.95 -17.80
CA GLU A 155 4.88 -3.88 -18.17
C GLU A 155 3.60 -3.67 -17.34
N ALA A 156 3.71 -3.15 -16.12
CA ALA A 156 2.62 -3.12 -15.14
C ALA A 156 1.38 -2.32 -15.61
N GLY A 157 1.54 -1.35 -16.50
CA GLY A 157 0.43 -0.63 -17.13
C GLY A 157 -0.43 -1.53 -18.05
N LYS A 158 0.19 -2.47 -18.77
CA LYS A 158 -0.47 -3.37 -19.72
C LYS A 158 -1.40 -4.37 -19.02
N HIS A 159 -1.06 -4.74 -17.78
CA HIS A 159 -1.80 -5.70 -16.97
C HIS A 159 -3.06 -5.14 -16.28
N LYS A 160 -3.33 -3.83 -16.39
CA LYS A 160 -4.57 -3.18 -15.88
C LYS A 160 -4.92 -3.53 -14.41
N MET A 161 -3.92 -3.59 -13.54
CA MET A 161 -4.09 -3.98 -12.12
C MET A 161 -4.58 -2.84 -11.20
N VAL A 162 -4.82 -1.64 -11.73
CA VAL A 162 -5.23 -0.47 -10.94
C VAL A 162 -6.71 -0.60 -10.56
N VAL A 163 -6.98 -0.57 -9.25
CA VAL A 163 -8.34 -0.54 -8.68
C VAL A 163 -8.38 0.58 -7.64
N GLY A 164 -9.27 1.56 -7.82
CA GLY A 164 -9.35 2.71 -6.92
C GLY A 164 -8.46 3.87 -7.37
N SER A 165 -7.60 4.35 -6.48
CA SER A 165 -6.63 5.40 -6.79
C SER A 165 -5.62 4.95 -7.84
N GLN A 166 -5.14 5.90 -8.64
CA GLN A 166 -4.06 5.64 -9.59
C GLN A 166 -2.77 5.45 -8.79
N ALA A 167 -2.34 4.20 -8.66
CA ALA A 167 -1.20 3.84 -7.85
C ALA A 167 -0.32 2.82 -8.55
N ARG A 168 0.97 2.89 -8.25
CA ARG A 168 1.98 1.96 -8.69
C ARG A 168 2.85 1.55 -7.53
N ILE A 169 3.21 0.27 -7.51
CA ILE A 169 4.17 -0.28 -6.57
C ILE A 169 5.38 -0.73 -7.38
N LEU A 170 6.58 -0.51 -6.85
CA LEU A 170 7.82 -1.15 -7.27
C LEU A 170 8.66 -1.41 -6.03
N TYR A 171 9.82 -2.01 -6.16
CA TYR A 171 10.77 -2.12 -5.06
C TYR A 171 11.98 -1.24 -5.38
N SER A 172 12.51 -0.53 -4.37
CA SER A 172 13.81 0.16 -4.47
C SER A 172 14.56 0.22 -3.12
N ASP A 173 15.88 0.37 -3.17
CA ASP A 173 16.73 0.68 -2.01
C ASP A 173 16.65 2.18 -1.62
N GLN A 174 17.41 2.59 -0.60
CA GLN A 174 17.45 3.97 -0.11
C GLN A 174 17.75 4.99 -1.22
N LYS A 175 18.78 4.73 -2.03
CA LYS A 175 19.23 5.66 -3.07
C LYS A 175 18.15 5.80 -4.13
N GLY A 176 17.63 4.68 -4.63
CA GLY A 176 16.58 4.73 -5.64
C GLY A 176 15.27 5.34 -5.12
N ARG A 177 14.86 5.07 -3.87
CA ARG A 177 13.67 5.72 -3.26
C ARG A 177 13.81 7.24 -3.24
N ILE A 178 14.95 7.75 -2.77
CA ILE A 178 15.22 9.19 -2.71
C ILE A 178 15.24 9.79 -4.11
N GLN A 179 15.97 9.19 -5.05
CA GLN A 179 16.11 9.74 -6.41
C GLN A 179 14.78 9.72 -7.17
N ILE A 180 13.97 8.66 -7.03
CA ILE A 180 12.62 8.61 -7.61
C ILE A 180 11.75 9.70 -6.99
N ALA A 181 11.76 9.86 -5.67
CA ALA A 181 10.98 10.90 -4.99
C ALA A 181 11.35 12.30 -5.48
N LEU A 182 12.65 12.60 -5.59
CA LEU A 182 13.13 13.89 -6.07
C LEU A 182 12.78 14.13 -7.54
N ALA A 183 12.90 13.12 -8.40
CA ALA A 183 12.56 13.23 -9.81
C ALA A 183 11.06 13.43 -10.03
N ILE A 184 10.20 12.76 -9.24
CA ILE A 184 8.75 12.97 -9.24
C ILE A 184 8.41 14.36 -8.73
N ASN A 185 8.99 14.80 -7.61
CA ASN A 185 8.76 16.13 -7.06
C ASN A 185 9.15 17.23 -8.06
N LYS A 186 10.32 17.09 -8.71
CA LYS A 186 10.73 17.97 -9.80
C LYS A 186 9.74 17.93 -10.97
N ALA A 187 9.22 16.76 -11.35
CA ALA A 187 8.23 16.67 -12.41
C ALA A 187 6.91 17.37 -12.09
N ILE A 188 6.52 17.44 -10.82
CA ILE A 188 5.38 18.22 -10.36
C ILE A 188 5.68 19.71 -10.46
N ALA A 189 6.85 20.15 -9.99
CA ALA A 189 7.30 21.54 -10.10
C ALA A 189 7.38 22.02 -11.57
N ASP A 190 7.84 21.16 -12.47
CA ASP A 190 7.95 21.43 -13.91
C ASP A 190 6.58 21.33 -14.64
N GLY A 191 5.49 20.96 -13.95
CA GLY A 191 4.15 20.77 -14.55
C GLY A 191 3.97 19.52 -15.42
N ARG A 192 4.99 18.64 -15.52
CA ARG A 192 4.92 17.36 -16.24
C ARG A 192 4.01 16.36 -15.55
N VAL A 193 3.90 16.44 -14.23
CA VAL A 193 2.89 15.75 -13.41
C VAL A 193 1.96 16.82 -12.86
N THR A 194 0.70 16.78 -13.25
CA THR A 194 -0.25 17.89 -13.05
C THR A 194 -0.87 17.96 -11.64
N ALA A 195 -0.57 17.01 -10.77
CA ALA A 195 -1.10 16.94 -9.41
C ALA A 195 -0.06 16.43 -8.42
N PRO A 196 -0.18 16.80 -7.13
CA PRO A 196 0.66 16.23 -6.08
C PRO A 196 0.61 14.69 -6.05
N VAL A 197 1.74 14.10 -5.66
CA VAL A 197 1.91 12.65 -5.58
C VAL A 197 2.24 12.25 -4.15
N VAL A 198 1.51 11.28 -3.62
CA VAL A 198 1.77 10.66 -2.33
C VAL A 198 2.69 9.47 -2.53
N LEU A 199 3.83 9.50 -1.86
CA LEU A 199 4.66 8.34 -1.63
C LEU A 199 4.20 7.62 -0.35
N SER A 200 4.17 6.31 -0.39
CA SER A 200 3.88 5.47 0.77
C SER A 200 4.48 4.07 0.55
N ARG A 201 4.21 3.15 1.46
CA ARG A 201 4.58 1.74 1.34
C ARG A 201 3.69 0.87 2.22
N ASP A 202 3.71 -0.42 1.92
CA ASP A 202 3.27 -1.44 2.86
C ASP A 202 4.14 -1.39 4.13
N HIS A 203 3.61 -1.93 5.23
CA HIS A 203 4.40 -2.08 6.45
C HIS A 203 5.42 -3.22 6.31
N HIS A 204 5.20 -4.15 5.37
CA HIS A 204 6.19 -5.16 4.96
C HIS A 204 7.40 -4.50 4.28
N ASP A 205 8.29 -3.94 5.10
CA ASP A 205 9.48 -3.21 4.69
C ASP A 205 10.68 -3.50 5.61
N VAL A 206 11.84 -2.93 5.27
CA VAL A 206 13.13 -3.20 5.92
C VAL A 206 13.16 -2.80 7.38
N SER A 207 12.53 -1.68 7.72
CA SER A 207 12.57 -1.03 9.04
C SER A 207 11.21 -0.96 9.72
N GLY A 208 10.13 -0.92 8.94
CA GLY A 208 8.79 -0.65 9.45
C GLY A 208 8.23 -1.77 10.32
N THR A 209 8.76 -2.98 10.30
CA THR A 209 8.10 -4.12 10.97
C THR A 209 9.07 -4.99 11.77
N ASP A 210 8.71 -5.19 13.03
CA ASP A 210 9.24 -6.25 13.89
C ASP A 210 8.20 -7.38 13.98
N SER A 211 8.52 -8.54 13.40
CA SER A 211 7.65 -9.71 13.32
C SER A 211 8.49 -10.98 13.31
N PRO A 212 8.66 -11.66 14.47
CA PRO A 212 9.56 -12.81 14.59
C PRO A 212 9.18 -13.97 13.65
N PHE A 213 7.93 -14.05 13.21
CA PHE A 213 7.45 -15.10 12.31
C PHE A 213 7.49 -14.73 10.82
N ARG A 214 7.93 -13.51 10.48
CA ARG A 214 7.92 -13.04 9.09
C ARG A 214 9.09 -12.08 8.79
N GLU A 215 8.94 -10.78 9.01
CA GLU A 215 9.93 -9.76 8.60
C GLU A 215 11.28 -9.84 9.36
N THR A 216 11.26 -10.23 10.63
CA THR A 216 12.45 -10.38 11.47
C THR A 216 12.78 -11.85 11.76
N SER A 217 12.16 -12.79 11.06
CA SER A 217 12.39 -14.24 11.23
C SER A 217 13.81 -14.71 10.92
N ASN A 218 14.59 -13.90 10.19
CA ASN A 218 15.98 -14.18 9.88
C ASN A 218 16.98 -13.44 10.79
N VAL A 219 16.52 -12.97 11.97
CA VAL A 219 17.32 -12.32 13.01
C VAL A 219 17.47 -13.32 14.17
N TYR A 220 18.70 -13.72 14.49
CA TYR A 220 18.98 -14.83 15.40
C TYR A 220 19.75 -14.45 16.67
N ASP A 221 20.03 -13.16 16.88
CA ASP A 221 20.69 -12.66 18.10
C ASP A 221 19.75 -12.63 19.33
N GLY A 222 18.49 -13.05 19.15
CA GLY A 222 17.41 -12.99 20.14
C GLY A 222 16.53 -11.75 20.00
N SER A 223 16.97 -10.72 19.28
CA SER A 223 16.24 -9.45 19.16
C SER A 223 15.02 -9.51 18.22
N ALA A 224 14.75 -10.66 17.57
CA ALA A 224 13.60 -10.81 16.67
C ALA A 224 12.25 -10.57 17.37
N PHE A 225 12.20 -10.76 18.69
CA PHE A 225 11.02 -10.55 19.55
C PHE A 225 10.91 -9.12 20.12
N CYS A 226 11.91 -8.27 19.89
CA CYS A 226 11.85 -6.85 20.23
C CYS A 226 10.93 -6.09 19.26
N ALA A 227 10.46 -4.91 19.65
CA ALA A 227 9.64 -4.01 18.82
C ALA A 227 10.30 -2.64 18.58
N ASP A 228 11.54 -2.46 19.04
CA ASP A 228 12.24 -1.17 19.03
C ASP A 228 12.45 -0.62 17.63
N MET A 229 12.74 -1.47 16.63
CA MET A 229 13.04 -1.01 15.27
C MET A 229 11.80 -0.37 14.64
N ALA A 230 10.64 -1.02 14.75
CA ALA A 230 9.37 -0.50 14.23
C ALA A 230 8.94 0.79 14.94
N VAL A 231 9.08 0.86 16.27
CA VAL A 231 8.77 2.07 17.06
C VAL A 231 9.73 3.21 16.70
N GLN A 232 11.03 2.95 16.64
CA GLN A 232 12.03 3.93 16.23
C GLN A 232 11.79 4.41 14.79
N ASN A 233 11.36 3.53 13.88
CA ASN A 233 11.02 3.92 12.52
C ASN A 233 9.87 4.92 12.53
N PHE A 234 8.77 4.57 13.20
CA PHE A 234 7.58 5.41 13.32
C PHE A 234 7.91 6.80 13.89
N VAL A 235 8.65 6.87 15.00
CA VAL A 235 9.05 8.16 15.61
C VAL A 235 9.99 8.91 14.69
N GLY A 236 11.01 8.23 14.14
CA GLY A 236 12.02 8.89 13.33
C GLY A 236 11.49 9.43 12.00
N ASP A 237 10.49 8.78 11.39
CA ASP A 237 9.76 9.27 10.21
C ASP A 237 8.95 10.53 10.54
N ALA A 238 8.28 10.54 11.71
CA ALA A 238 7.43 11.64 12.15
C ALA A 238 8.21 12.97 12.26
N PHE A 239 9.43 12.91 12.80
CA PHE A 239 10.30 14.10 12.96
C PHE A 239 11.20 14.37 11.74
N ARG A 240 11.05 13.63 10.63
CA ARG A 240 11.84 13.82 9.40
C ARG A 240 11.00 14.25 8.20
N GLY A 241 9.73 14.58 8.43
CA GLY A 241 8.89 15.24 7.43
C GLY A 241 7.92 14.32 6.69
N ALA A 242 7.66 13.11 7.22
CA ALA A 242 6.49 12.35 6.77
C ALA A 242 5.22 13.21 6.93
N THR A 243 4.32 13.15 5.94
CA THR A 243 3.02 13.84 6.01
C THR A 243 2.09 13.17 7.02
N TRP A 244 2.19 11.85 7.15
CA TRP A 244 1.62 11.09 8.26
C TRP A 244 2.47 9.86 8.54
N VAL A 245 2.30 9.33 9.75
CA VAL A 245 2.88 8.08 10.21
C VAL A 245 1.81 7.22 10.86
N ALA A 246 1.99 5.90 10.81
CA ALA A 246 1.11 4.94 11.45
C ALA A 246 1.94 3.86 12.15
N LEU A 247 1.50 3.43 13.32
CA LEU A 247 2.03 2.28 14.05
C LEU A 247 0.87 1.36 14.39
N HIS A 248 0.94 0.11 13.95
CA HIS A 248 -0.13 -0.87 14.11
C HIS A 248 0.37 -2.09 14.90
N ASN A 249 -0.59 -2.79 15.50
CA ASN A 249 -0.41 -4.11 16.09
C ASN A 249 -1.14 -5.15 15.24
N GLY A 250 -0.43 -6.19 14.84
CA GLY A 250 -1.03 -7.39 14.26
C GLY A 250 -1.11 -7.45 12.74
N GLY A 251 -0.49 -6.51 12.03
CA GLY A 251 -0.50 -6.48 10.57
C GLY A 251 0.15 -7.71 9.92
N GLY A 252 -0.67 -8.58 9.35
CA GLY A 252 -0.24 -9.71 8.54
C GLY A 252 -0.18 -11.05 9.28
N VAL A 253 0.52 -11.14 10.41
CA VAL A 253 0.61 -12.39 11.20
C VAL A 253 -0.43 -12.50 12.32
N GLY A 254 -1.11 -11.40 12.68
CA GLY A 254 -2.18 -11.39 13.66
C GLY A 254 -1.85 -10.63 14.94
N TRP A 255 -2.88 -10.25 15.69
CA TRP A 255 -2.78 -9.42 16.90
C TRP A 255 -1.81 -10.01 17.94
N GLY A 256 -0.89 -9.18 18.45
CA GLY A 256 0.09 -9.58 19.45
C GLY A 256 1.39 -10.15 18.87
N GLU A 257 1.40 -10.53 17.60
CA GLU A 257 2.53 -11.23 16.97
C GLU A 257 3.46 -10.31 16.17
N VAL A 258 3.10 -9.03 16.02
CA VAL A 258 3.83 -8.06 15.18
C VAL A 258 3.52 -6.63 15.58
N ILE A 259 4.57 -5.80 15.59
CA ILE A 259 4.46 -4.34 15.61
C ILE A 259 4.97 -3.82 14.27
N ASN A 260 4.10 -3.10 13.56
CA ASN A 260 4.38 -2.70 12.19
C ASN A 260 3.90 -1.27 11.87
N GLY A 261 4.79 -0.45 11.33
CA GLY A 261 4.57 0.93 10.98
C GLY A 261 4.78 1.27 9.50
N GLY A 262 4.21 2.39 9.12
CA GLY A 262 4.25 2.93 7.77
C GLY A 262 4.10 4.44 7.78
N PHE A 263 4.23 5.02 6.60
CA PHE A 263 4.18 6.46 6.41
C PHE A 263 3.42 6.81 5.14
N GLY A 264 3.11 8.09 4.99
CA GLY A 264 3.08 8.66 3.65
C GLY A 264 3.60 10.07 3.62
N LEU A 265 4.02 10.45 2.44
CA LEU A 265 4.80 11.64 2.16
C LEU A 265 4.25 12.29 0.89
N LEU A 266 3.69 13.48 1.03
CA LEU A 266 3.19 14.28 -0.07
C LEU A 266 4.36 14.97 -0.78
N LEU A 267 4.45 14.75 -2.08
CA LEU A 267 5.27 15.51 -3.02
C LEU A 267 4.35 16.48 -3.75
N ASP A 268 4.62 17.78 -3.60
CA ASP A 268 3.82 18.87 -4.16
C ASP A 268 4.61 19.77 -5.12
N GLY A 269 5.88 19.42 -5.39
CA GLY A 269 6.79 20.21 -6.21
C GLY A 269 7.63 21.23 -5.45
N SER A 270 7.39 21.43 -4.15
CA SER A 270 8.16 22.37 -3.34
C SER A 270 9.56 21.84 -3.01
N GLU A 271 10.52 22.75 -2.79
CA GLU A 271 11.83 22.37 -2.27
C GLU A 271 11.74 21.80 -0.85
N GLU A 272 10.74 22.23 -0.08
CA GLU A 272 10.46 21.67 1.25
C GLU A 272 10.09 20.18 1.17
N ALA A 273 9.20 19.79 0.25
CA ALA A 273 8.87 18.39 0.03
C ALA A 273 10.10 17.57 -0.42
N ALA A 274 10.99 18.17 -1.24
CA ALA A 274 12.25 17.53 -1.63
C ALA A 274 13.20 17.31 -0.43
N GLN A 275 13.31 18.28 0.48
CA GLN A 275 14.11 18.16 1.70
C GLN A 275 13.53 17.10 2.64
N ARG A 276 12.21 17.12 2.87
CA ARG A 276 11.50 16.10 3.66
C ARG A 276 11.71 14.71 3.08
N ALA A 277 11.60 14.54 1.76
CA ALA A 277 11.84 13.26 1.09
C ALA A 277 13.26 12.72 1.31
N ARG A 278 14.30 13.57 1.22
CA ARG A 278 15.68 13.16 1.49
C ARG A 278 15.86 12.69 2.93
N MET A 279 15.34 13.45 3.90
CA MET A 279 15.49 13.15 5.31
C MET A 279 14.72 11.89 5.73
N MET A 280 13.44 11.83 5.35
CA MET A 280 12.52 10.77 5.74
C MET A 280 12.89 9.44 5.09
N LEU A 281 13.03 9.37 3.76
CA LEU A 281 13.41 8.13 3.06
C LEU A 281 14.85 7.71 3.37
N GLY A 282 15.69 8.67 3.76
CA GLY A 282 17.02 8.42 4.28
C GLY A 282 16.98 7.59 5.56
N TRP A 283 16.12 7.94 6.50
CA TRP A 283 15.94 7.22 7.76
C TRP A 283 15.13 5.93 7.61
N ASP A 284 13.99 5.97 6.91
CA ASP A 284 13.04 4.86 6.74
C ASP A 284 13.69 3.58 6.22
N VAL A 285 14.74 3.71 5.41
CA VAL A 285 15.52 2.55 4.94
C VAL A 285 16.71 2.26 5.84
N SER A 286 17.49 3.28 6.22
CA SER A 286 18.74 3.07 6.95
C SER A 286 18.55 2.51 8.35
N ASN A 287 17.44 2.82 9.03
CA ASN A 287 17.13 2.30 10.35
C ASN A 287 17.17 0.75 10.37
N GLY A 288 16.38 0.12 9.51
CA GLY A 288 16.29 -1.33 9.40
C GLY A 288 17.55 -1.97 8.84
N VAL A 289 18.27 -1.29 7.93
CA VAL A 289 19.59 -1.75 7.48
C VAL A 289 20.56 -1.78 8.66
N ALA A 290 20.64 -0.71 9.45
CA ALA A 290 21.52 -0.62 10.62
C ALA A 290 21.17 -1.67 11.67
N ARG A 291 19.89 -1.82 12.03
CA ARG A 291 19.43 -2.85 12.98
C ARG A 291 19.83 -4.25 12.49
N ARG A 292 19.54 -4.59 11.24
CA ARG A 292 19.84 -5.93 10.71
C ARG A 292 21.35 -6.20 10.62
N CYS A 293 22.15 -5.17 10.35
CA CYS A 293 23.61 -5.26 10.41
C CYS A 293 24.12 -5.51 11.83
N TRP A 294 23.58 -4.79 12.82
CA TRP A 294 23.88 -4.99 14.24
C TRP A 294 23.61 -6.43 14.67
N SER A 295 22.41 -6.95 14.39
CA SER A 295 22.04 -8.31 14.80
C SER A 295 22.93 -9.39 14.19
N ARG A 296 23.38 -9.20 12.93
CA ARG A 296 24.32 -10.15 12.30
C ARG A 296 25.72 -10.09 12.87
N LYS A 297 26.19 -8.91 13.29
CA LYS A 297 27.49 -8.78 13.94
C LYS A 297 27.50 -9.52 15.28
N LEU A 298 26.44 -9.37 16.07
CA LEU A 298 26.29 -10.10 17.33
C LEU A 298 26.22 -11.62 17.14
N GLN A 299 25.52 -12.09 16.11
CA GLN A 299 25.48 -13.51 15.79
C GLN A 299 26.89 -14.07 15.53
N ARG A 300 27.68 -13.41 14.68
CA ARG A 300 29.07 -13.82 14.39
C ARG A 300 29.97 -13.83 15.62
N LEU A 301 29.72 -12.97 16.61
CA LEU A 301 30.49 -12.95 17.85
C LEU A 301 30.08 -14.06 18.84
N ARG A 302 28.90 -14.66 18.69
CA ARG A 302 28.46 -15.81 19.50
C ARG A 302 28.87 -17.15 18.91
N ASP A 303 29.07 -17.20 17.59
CA ASP A 303 29.48 -18.40 16.85
C ASP A 303 31.01 -18.64 16.90
N HIS A 304 31.76 -17.77 17.60
CA HIS A 304 33.20 -17.85 17.87
C HIS A 304 33.46 -17.84 19.37
#